data_AF-A0A8T3QXK9-F1
#
_entry.id   AF-A0A8T3QXK9-F1
#
_cell.length_a   1.000
_cell.length_b   1.000
_cell.length_c   1.000
_cell.angle_alpha   90.00
_cell.angle_beta   90.00
_cell.angle_gamma   90.00
#
_symmetry.space_group_name_H-M   'P 1'
#
loop_
_entity.id
_entity.type
_entity.pdbx_description
1 polymer ?
#
loop_
_entity_poly.entity_id
_entity_poly.type
_entity_poly.pdbx_seq_one_letter_code
_entity_poly.pdbx_strand_id
1 'polypeptide(L)'
;MTNLIHGKTRAGSDGTASLAIGETGANVFECPGCARPLEHGTRRCPGCGTRFMLGVAGRRAASILAIGALFGALVGGSATAAIITISGAGARPAAVVTPSAAPIATPGVVATLAPVEVGVPHAAVSALSGTAVVNGRITVDAETLTAALAKPGASSIEIARALRSLAADAALGIDLAGRLGPWTEATDVQADLDAFYRSMADTARSALRASFADPAAYRSSGAQMVTVLEMLGEVDAASRQLAASVDLELPPVVLPVATR
;
A
#
# COMPACT_ATOMS: atom_id res chain seq x y z
N MET A 1 21.39 -13.96 -59.31
CA MET A 1 20.03 -14.53 -59.32
C MET A 1 19.33 -14.06 -58.05
N THR A 2 18.39 -13.13 -58.24
CA THR A 2 17.71 -12.35 -57.21
C THR A 2 16.38 -13.03 -56.91
N ASN A 3 16.07 -13.35 -55.65
CA ASN A 3 14.75 -13.84 -55.28
C ASN A 3 14.10 -12.88 -54.27
N LEU A 4 13.14 -12.10 -54.79
CA LEU A 4 12.12 -11.37 -54.06
C LEU A 4 11.11 -12.36 -53.48
N ILE A 5 10.81 -12.29 -52.19
CA ILE A 5 9.58 -12.88 -51.64
C ILE A 5 8.65 -11.75 -51.22
N HIS A 6 7.50 -11.73 -51.88
CA HIS A 6 6.40 -10.80 -51.73
C HIS A 6 5.76 -10.87 -50.34
N GLY A 7 5.69 -9.72 -49.68
CA GLY A 7 4.84 -9.50 -48.52
C GLY A 7 3.37 -9.37 -48.94
N LYS A 8 2.48 -10.06 -48.22
CA LYS A 8 1.03 -9.98 -48.36
C LYS A 8 0.49 -9.07 -47.25
N THR A 9 0.34 -7.78 -47.53
CA THR A 9 -0.38 -6.85 -46.65
C THR A 9 -1.88 -7.03 -46.86
N ARG A 10 -2.60 -7.41 -45.80
CA ARG A 10 -4.07 -7.35 -45.76
C ARG A 10 -4.47 -5.93 -45.35
N ALA A 11 -5.16 -5.25 -46.25
CA ALA A 11 -5.90 -4.03 -45.97
C ALA A 11 -7.05 -4.34 -45.00
N GLY A 12 -7.07 -3.65 -43.87
CA GLY A 12 -8.13 -3.67 -42.88
C GLY A 12 -8.62 -2.25 -42.64
N SER A 13 -9.64 -1.88 -43.41
CA SER A 13 -10.77 -0.99 -43.09
C SER A 13 -10.57 0.11 -42.05
N ASP A 14 -10.62 1.34 -42.54
CA ASP A 14 -10.84 2.58 -41.82
C ASP A 14 -12.00 2.50 -40.83
N GLY A 15 -11.69 2.99 -39.62
CA GLY A 15 -12.61 3.23 -38.52
C GLY A 15 -11.91 4.11 -37.50
N THR A 16 -11.19 5.13 -37.97
CA THR A 16 -10.62 6.19 -37.14
C THR A 16 -11.75 7.06 -36.62
N ALA A 17 -12.42 6.56 -35.57
CA ALA A 17 -12.92 7.46 -34.55
C ALA A 17 -11.69 8.17 -33.97
N SER A 18 -11.56 9.44 -34.34
CA SER A 18 -10.59 10.39 -33.83
C SER A 18 -10.68 10.46 -32.31
N LEU A 19 -9.91 9.60 -31.63
CA LEU A 19 -9.60 9.77 -30.22
C LEU A 19 -8.61 10.92 -30.14
N ALA A 20 -9.11 12.08 -29.72
CA ALA A 20 -8.29 13.24 -29.44
C ALA A 20 -7.20 12.85 -28.43
N ILE A 21 -5.95 12.98 -28.85
CA ILE A 21 -4.77 12.84 -28.01
C ILE A 21 -4.85 13.96 -26.96
N GLY A 22 -5.43 13.66 -25.80
CA GLY A 22 -5.68 14.66 -24.74
C GLY A 22 -6.82 14.37 -23.77
N GLU A 23 -7.68 13.37 -24.00
CA GLU A 23 -8.68 12.95 -22.99
C GLU A 23 -8.12 11.89 -22.05
N THR A 24 -7.65 12.32 -20.87
CA THR A 24 -7.26 11.48 -19.72
C THR A 24 -8.48 10.86 -19.01
N GLY A 25 -9.51 10.45 -19.76
CA GLY A 25 -10.87 10.24 -19.21
C GLY A 25 -11.51 8.87 -19.40
N ALA A 26 -11.03 8.02 -20.30
CA ALA A 26 -11.54 6.66 -20.42
C ALA A 26 -10.68 5.74 -19.54
N ASN A 27 -11.14 5.46 -18.33
CA ASN A 27 -10.54 4.45 -17.46
C ASN A 27 -10.62 3.08 -18.16
N VAL A 28 -9.62 2.74 -18.99
CA VAL A 28 -9.55 1.45 -19.67
C VAL A 28 -9.07 0.42 -18.66
N PHE A 29 -9.97 -0.44 -18.21
CA PHE A 29 -9.60 -1.54 -17.33
C PHE A 29 -9.08 -2.71 -18.16
N GLU A 30 -7.92 -3.26 -17.78
CA GLU A 30 -7.38 -4.47 -18.41
C GLU A 30 -7.99 -5.74 -17.80
N CYS A 31 -8.39 -6.68 -18.64
CA CYS A 31 -8.85 -7.98 -18.17
C CYS A 31 -7.70 -8.74 -17.50
N PRO A 32 -7.79 -9.13 -16.22
CA PRO A 32 -6.71 -9.84 -15.53
C PRO A 32 -6.50 -11.27 -16.02
N GLY A 33 -7.43 -11.81 -16.81
CA GLY A 33 -7.31 -13.13 -17.42
C GLY A 33 -6.51 -13.15 -18.72
N CYS A 34 -6.54 -12.08 -19.51
CA CYS A 34 -5.90 -12.04 -20.83
C CYS A 34 -5.31 -10.69 -21.24
N ALA A 35 -5.21 -9.73 -20.31
CA ALA A 35 -4.74 -8.35 -20.50
C ALA A 35 -5.47 -7.54 -21.58
N ARG A 36 -6.64 -8.00 -22.06
CA ARG A 36 -7.38 -7.27 -23.09
C ARG A 36 -8.06 -6.03 -22.49
N PRO A 37 -7.96 -4.84 -23.10
CA PRO A 37 -8.65 -3.63 -22.65
C PRO A 37 -10.17 -3.81 -22.77
N LEU A 38 -10.90 -3.35 -21.76
CA LEU A 38 -12.37 -3.45 -21.69
C LEU A 38 -13.00 -2.08 -21.41
N GLU A 39 -14.17 -1.87 -22.00
CA GLU A 39 -15.01 -0.71 -21.71
C GLU A 39 -15.71 -0.86 -20.35
N HIS A 40 -15.98 0.28 -19.71
CA HIS A 40 -16.73 0.34 -18.45
C HIS A 40 -18.10 -0.33 -18.57
N GLY A 41 -18.48 -1.13 -17.57
CA GLY A 41 -19.79 -1.82 -17.53
C GLY A 41 -19.79 -3.24 -18.12
N THR A 42 -18.67 -3.71 -18.69
CA THR A 42 -18.59 -5.07 -19.24
C THR A 42 -18.57 -6.14 -18.13
N ARG A 43 -19.65 -6.95 -18.02
CA ARG A 43 -19.76 -8.02 -17.00
C ARG A 43 -18.93 -9.28 -17.29
N ARG A 44 -18.51 -9.48 -18.54
CA ARG A 44 -17.75 -10.66 -18.98
C ARG A 44 -16.78 -10.30 -20.09
N CYS A 45 -15.52 -10.70 -19.96
CA CYS A 45 -14.53 -10.50 -21.03
C CYS A 45 -14.93 -11.33 -22.28
N PRO A 46 -15.04 -10.72 -23.47
CA PRO A 46 -15.34 -11.46 -24.70
C PRO A 46 -14.18 -12.33 -25.19
N GLY A 47 -12.95 -12.08 -24.73
CA GLY A 47 -11.77 -12.86 -25.09
C GLY A 47 -11.66 -14.17 -24.31
N CYS A 48 -11.52 -14.08 -22.98
CA CYS A 48 -11.28 -15.25 -22.11
C CYS A 48 -12.51 -15.72 -21.33
N GLY A 49 -13.65 -15.03 -21.44
CA GLY A 49 -14.89 -15.39 -20.73
C GLY A 49 -14.90 -15.10 -19.23
N THR A 50 -13.86 -14.46 -18.67
CA THR A 50 -13.76 -14.09 -17.25
C THR A 50 -14.91 -13.17 -16.85
N ARG A 51 -15.63 -13.49 -15.76
CA ARG A 51 -16.71 -12.66 -15.21
C ARG A 51 -16.16 -11.70 -14.16
N PHE A 52 -16.63 -10.46 -14.23
CA PHE A 52 -16.28 -9.38 -13.31
C PHE A 52 -17.47 -9.07 -12.42
N MET A 53 -17.22 -8.88 -11.12
CA MET A 53 -18.17 -8.26 -10.20
C MET A 53 -17.48 -7.04 -9.60
N LEU A 54 -18.04 -5.85 -9.79
CA LEU A 54 -17.52 -4.58 -9.25
C LEU A 54 -16.05 -4.27 -9.65
N GLY A 55 -15.67 -4.55 -10.89
CA GLY A 55 -14.31 -4.25 -11.39
C GLY A 55 -13.22 -5.24 -10.96
N VAL A 56 -13.56 -6.28 -10.20
CA VAL A 56 -12.60 -7.30 -9.73
C VAL A 56 -12.97 -8.68 -10.26
N ALA A 57 -11.97 -9.51 -10.58
CA ALA A 57 -12.19 -10.89 -11.00
C ALA A 57 -12.77 -11.70 -9.84
N GLY A 58 -13.98 -12.24 -9.99
CA GLY A 58 -14.72 -12.94 -8.92
C GLY A 58 -13.96 -14.12 -8.29
N ARG A 59 -12.99 -14.71 -9.01
CA ARG A 59 -12.12 -15.77 -8.47
C ARG A 59 -11.13 -15.28 -7.41
N ARG A 60 -10.65 -14.03 -7.47
CA ARG A 60 -9.67 -13.49 -6.51
C ARG A 60 -10.32 -13.06 -5.19
N ALA A 61 -11.57 -12.60 -5.22
CA ALA A 61 -12.31 -12.27 -4.00
C ALA A 61 -12.52 -13.50 -3.11
N ALA A 62 -12.82 -14.66 -3.71
CA ALA A 62 -12.98 -15.92 -2.98
C ALA A 62 -11.66 -16.40 -2.32
N SER A 63 -10.52 -16.25 -2.99
CA SER A 63 -9.23 -16.65 -2.41
C SER A 63 -8.77 -15.75 -1.27
N ILE A 64 -9.03 -14.45 -1.33
CA ILE A 64 -8.67 -13.51 -0.25
C ILE A 64 -9.52 -13.79 1.00
N LEU A 65 -10.82 -14.05 0.83
CA LEU A 65 -11.71 -14.46 1.94
C LEU A 65 -11.29 -15.80 2.56
N ALA A 66 -10.91 -16.79 1.74
CA ALA A 66 -10.47 -18.09 2.24
C ALA A 66 -9.15 -18.01 3.03
N ILE A 67 -8.19 -17.19 2.57
CA ILE A 67 -6.91 -17.00 3.25
C ILE A 67 -7.12 -16.21 4.55
N GLY A 68 -7.94 -15.15 4.53
CA GLY A 68 -8.28 -14.38 5.73
C GLY A 68 -8.96 -15.22 6.82
N ALA A 69 -9.85 -16.16 6.44
CA ALA A 69 -10.49 -17.06 7.39
C ALA A 69 -9.51 -18.06 8.04
N LEU A 70 -8.55 -18.58 7.26
CA LEU A 70 -7.50 -19.47 7.76
C LEU A 70 -6.56 -18.76 8.74
N PHE A 71 -6.12 -17.54 8.41
CA PHE A 71 -5.27 -16.75 9.30
C PHE A 71 -6.03 -16.25 10.54
N GLY A 72 -7.30 -15.85 10.40
CA GLY A 72 -8.14 -15.44 11.52
C GLY A 72 -8.40 -16.56 12.53
N ALA A 73 -8.57 -17.80 12.06
CA ALA A 73 -8.72 -18.98 12.93
C ALA A 73 -7.42 -19.34 13.66
N LEU A 74 -6.26 -19.06 13.07
CA LEU A 74 -4.95 -19.38 13.63
C LEU A 74 -4.47 -18.34 14.66
N VAL A 75 -4.86 -17.07 14.50
CA VAL A 75 -4.45 -15.96 15.38
C VAL A 75 -5.50 -15.63 16.44
N GLY A 76 -6.80 -15.88 16.19
CA GLY A 76 -7.90 -15.57 17.11
C GLY A 76 -8.40 -16.72 18.00
N GLY A 77 -7.79 -17.90 17.94
CA GLY A 77 -8.32 -19.14 18.51
C GLY A 77 -8.00 -19.38 19.99
N SER A 78 -8.42 -18.50 20.92
CA SER A 78 -8.47 -18.89 22.35
C SER A 78 -9.43 -18.12 23.28
N ALA A 79 -10.45 -17.42 22.79
CA ALA A 79 -11.52 -16.93 23.68
C ALA A 79 -12.83 -16.60 22.92
N THR A 80 -13.63 -17.62 22.63
CA THR A 80 -15.12 -17.59 22.63
C THR A 80 -15.65 -18.93 22.11
N ALA A 81 -15.49 -19.99 22.92
CA ALA A 81 -16.22 -21.23 22.76
C ALA A 81 -17.57 -21.13 23.50
N ALA A 82 -18.51 -20.34 22.96
CA ALA A 82 -19.95 -20.44 23.20
C ALA A 82 -20.65 -19.41 22.32
N ILE A 83 -21.81 -19.76 21.76
CA ILE A 83 -22.67 -18.94 20.88
C ILE A 83 -22.32 -18.98 19.37
N ILE A 84 -22.13 -20.16 18.78
CA ILE A 84 -22.55 -20.38 17.37
C ILE A 84 -23.09 -21.81 17.23
N THR A 85 -24.30 -22.07 17.72
CA THR A 85 -25.01 -23.34 17.46
C THR A 85 -26.45 -23.19 16.99
N ILE A 86 -26.91 -22.01 16.55
CA ILE A 86 -28.24 -21.90 15.93
C ILE A 86 -28.19 -20.83 14.83
N SER A 87 -28.08 -21.27 13.56
CA SER A 87 -28.72 -20.66 12.37
C SER A 87 -28.31 -21.42 11.11
N GLY A 88 -28.72 -22.68 11.04
CA GLY A 88 -28.86 -23.39 9.77
C GLY A 88 -30.26 -23.15 9.21
N ALA A 89 -30.36 -22.97 7.88
CA ALA A 89 -31.56 -22.87 7.06
C ALA A 89 -32.33 -21.54 7.09
N GLY A 90 -32.09 -20.71 6.06
CA GLY A 90 -32.90 -19.55 5.75
C GLY A 90 -32.40 -18.83 4.50
N ALA A 91 -32.73 -19.35 3.33
CA ALA A 91 -32.57 -18.62 2.06
C ALA A 91 -33.42 -17.35 2.13
N ARG A 92 -32.78 -16.20 2.37
CA ARG A 92 -33.41 -14.89 2.41
C ARG A 92 -33.33 -14.29 1.00
N PRO A 93 -34.45 -13.83 0.39
CA PRO A 93 -34.39 -13.17 -0.91
C PRO A 93 -33.56 -11.89 -0.80
N ALA A 94 -32.73 -11.65 -1.81
CA ALA A 94 -31.90 -10.47 -1.93
C ALA A 94 -32.77 -9.21 -1.87
N ALA A 95 -32.48 -8.33 -0.92
CA ALA A 95 -33.05 -6.99 -0.90
C ALA A 95 -32.60 -6.25 -2.17
N VAL A 96 -33.57 -5.82 -2.97
CA VAL A 96 -33.36 -4.90 -4.08
C VAL A 96 -32.90 -3.58 -3.48
N VAL A 97 -31.62 -3.26 -3.65
CA VAL A 97 -31.08 -1.93 -3.32
C VAL A 97 -31.58 -0.97 -4.40
N THR A 98 -32.58 -0.17 -4.06
CA THR A 98 -32.98 0.99 -4.84
C THR A 98 -31.85 2.03 -4.77
N PRO A 99 -31.32 2.51 -5.91
CA PRO A 99 -30.34 3.59 -5.88
C PRO A 99 -31.01 4.86 -5.36
N SER A 100 -30.47 5.40 -4.26
CA SER A 100 -30.87 6.68 -3.70
C SER A 100 -30.49 7.79 -4.69
N ALA A 101 -31.46 8.64 -5.04
CA ALA A 101 -31.24 9.77 -5.94
C ALA A 101 -30.16 10.69 -5.37
N ALA A 102 -29.15 10.99 -6.19
CA ALA A 102 -28.13 11.96 -5.86
C ALA A 102 -28.77 13.33 -5.62
N PRO A 103 -28.41 14.07 -4.56
CA PRO A 103 -28.88 15.43 -4.38
C PRO A 103 -28.33 16.30 -5.53
N ILE A 104 -29.25 16.98 -6.23
CA ILE A 104 -28.92 18.02 -7.20
C ILE A 104 -28.32 19.18 -6.40
N ALA A 105 -26.99 19.34 -6.48
CA ALA A 105 -26.30 20.44 -5.85
C ALA A 105 -26.72 21.76 -6.53
N THR A 106 -27.45 22.59 -5.80
CA THR A 106 -27.67 23.99 -6.16
C THR A 106 -26.35 24.74 -6.00
N PRO A 107 -25.90 25.57 -6.97
CA PRO A 107 -24.69 26.37 -6.80
C PRO A 107 -24.95 27.47 -5.76
N GLY A 108 -24.74 27.15 -4.50
CA GLY A 108 -24.66 28.13 -3.42
C GLY A 108 -23.34 28.88 -3.56
N VAL A 109 -23.41 30.21 -3.66
CA VAL A 109 -22.24 31.09 -3.55
C VAL A 109 -21.71 30.94 -2.13
N VAL A 110 -20.69 30.09 -1.95
CA VAL A 110 -19.98 29.96 -0.69
C VAL A 110 -19.08 31.19 -0.60
N ALA A 111 -19.42 32.11 0.30
CA ALA A 111 -18.53 33.19 0.69
C ALA A 111 -17.22 32.55 1.18
N THR A 112 -16.17 32.66 0.36
CA THR A 112 -14.83 32.21 0.71
C THR A 112 -14.32 33.20 1.76
N LEU A 113 -14.56 32.90 3.03
CA LEU A 113 -13.82 33.54 4.10
C LEU A 113 -12.35 33.22 3.84
N ALA A 114 -11.52 34.26 3.74
CA ALA A 114 -10.07 34.08 3.64
C ALA A 114 -9.64 33.11 4.76
N PRO A 115 -9.01 31.97 4.44
CA PRO A 115 -8.55 31.05 5.46
C PRO A 115 -7.67 31.83 6.42
N VAL A 116 -8.01 31.83 7.71
CA VAL A 116 -7.06 32.22 8.74
C VAL A 116 -5.93 31.21 8.60
N GLU A 117 -4.78 31.66 8.09
CA GLU A 117 -3.56 30.86 8.06
C GLU A 117 -3.20 30.53 9.50
N VAL A 118 -3.68 29.38 9.96
CA VAL A 118 -3.00 28.63 11.01
C VAL A 118 -1.60 28.40 10.44
N GLY A 119 -0.56 28.92 11.10
CA GLY A 119 0.80 29.00 10.57
C GLY A 119 1.46 27.67 10.16
N VAL A 120 0.72 26.56 10.24
CA VAL A 120 1.16 25.21 9.89
C VAL A 120 0.65 24.85 8.49
N PRO A 121 1.55 24.58 7.53
CA PRO A 121 1.16 24.15 6.20
C PRO A 121 0.36 22.83 6.22
N HIS A 122 -0.83 22.80 5.61
CA HIS A 122 -1.70 21.61 5.56
C HIS A 122 -1.01 20.36 4.99
N ALA A 123 -0.10 20.55 4.02
CA ALA A 123 0.68 19.47 3.44
C ALA A 123 1.62 18.83 4.49
N ALA A 124 2.19 19.63 5.39
CA ALA A 124 3.08 19.16 6.45
C ALA A 124 2.29 18.39 7.53
N VAL A 125 1.11 18.88 7.93
CA VAL A 125 0.20 18.15 8.83
C VAL A 125 -0.18 16.78 8.26
N SER A 126 -0.55 16.75 6.98
CA SER A 126 -0.91 15.51 6.29
C SER A 126 0.28 14.55 6.20
N ALA A 127 1.48 15.08 5.96
CA ALA A 127 2.71 14.29 5.90
C ALA A 127 3.10 13.71 7.26
N LEU A 128 2.96 14.47 8.35
CA LEU A 128 3.23 14.01 9.71
C LEU A 128 2.28 12.87 10.10
N SER A 129 0.99 13.00 9.79
CA SER A 129 0.01 11.91 9.95
C SER A 129 0.35 10.69 9.10
N GLY A 130 0.78 10.88 7.85
CA GLY A 130 1.24 9.79 6.98
C GLY A 130 2.48 9.08 7.53
N THR A 131 3.39 9.82 8.18
CA THR A 131 4.61 9.30 8.79
C THR A 131 4.28 8.31 9.92
N ALA A 132 3.30 8.62 10.77
CA ALA A 132 2.84 7.71 11.82
C ALA A 132 2.30 6.38 11.25
N VAL A 133 1.57 6.43 10.13
CA VAL A 133 1.07 5.22 9.45
C VAL A 133 2.23 4.38 8.88
N VAL A 134 3.22 5.04 8.27
CA VAL A 134 4.42 4.37 7.75
C VAL A 134 5.23 3.73 8.89
N ASN A 135 5.43 4.43 10.00
CA ASN A 135 6.10 3.89 11.19
C ASN A 135 5.39 2.66 11.75
N GLY A 136 4.05 2.68 11.78
CA GLY A 136 3.25 1.51 12.17
C GLY A 136 3.49 0.30 11.25
N ARG A 137 3.55 0.51 9.94
CA ARG A 137 3.84 -0.56 8.97
C ARG A 137 5.27 -1.10 9.10
N ILE A 138 6.25 -0.21 9.24
CA ILE A 138 7.65 -0.57 9.47
C ILE A 138 7.78 -1.44 10.72
N THR A 139 7.03 -1.15 11.77
CA THR A 139 7.04 -1.94 13.00
C THR A 139 6.62 -3.40 12.76
N VAL A 140 5.52 -3.61 12.01
CA VAL A 140 5.05 -4.95 11.63
C VAL A 140 6.07 -5.70 10.75
N ASP A 141 6.69 -4.98 9.81
CA ASP A 141 7.73 -5.55 8.94
C ASP A 141 9.02 -5.87 9.71
N ALA A 142 9.35 -5.08 10.73
CA ALA A 142 10.48 -5.30 11.64
C ALA A 142 10.30 -6.59 12.45
N GLU A 143 9.09 -6.84 12.98
CA GLU A 143 8.76 -8.09 13.65
C GLU A 143 8.89 -9.28 12.71
N THR A 144 8.40 -9.14 11.47
CA THR A 144 8.51 -10.17 10.44
C THR A 144 9.96 -10.49 10.11
N LEU A 145 10.82 -9.46 9.97
CA LEU A 145 12.26 -9.63 9.73
C LEU A 145 12.95 -10.31 10.91
N THR A 146 12.66 -9.86 12.14
CA THR A 146 13.23 -10.42 13.37
C THR A 146 12.85 -11.89 13.52
N ALA A 147 11.57 -12.22 13.31
CA ALA A 147 11.08 -13.60 13.32
C ALA A 147 11.72 -14.45 12.22
N ALA A 148 11.97 -13.90 11.03
CA ALA A 148 12.69 -14.60 9.98
C ALA A 148 14.14 -14.88 10.40
N LEU A 149 14.85 -13.90 10.97
CA LEU A 149 16.25 -14.05 11.40
C LEU A 149 16.43 -15.06 12.53
N ALA A 150 15.45 -15.16 13.43
CA ALA A 150 15.44 -16.11 14.55
C ALA A 150 15.30 -17.58 14.12
N LYS A 151 14.75 -17.86 12.93
CA LYS A 151 14.57 -19.23 12.44
C LYS A 151 15.92 -19.86 12.06
N PRO A 152 16.28 -21.04 12.61
CA PRO A 152 17.41 -21.82 12.10
C PRO A 152 17.21 -22.10 10.60
N GLY A 153 18.22 -21.80 9.79
CA GLY A 153 18.12 -22.01 8.33
C GLY A 153 17.16 -21.06 7.57
N ALA A 154 16.78 -19.91 8.16
CA ALA A 154 16.02 -18.86 7.47
C ALA A 154 16.49 -18.64 6.02
N SER A 155 15.56 -18.65 5.07
CA SER A 155 15.92 -18.54 3.66
C SER A 155 16.28 -17.10 3.30
N SER A 156 17.28 -16.92 2.43
CA SER A 156 17.62 -15.61 1.86
C SER A 156 16.41 -14.96 1.16
N ILE A 157 15.47 -15.76 0.66
CA ILE A 157 14.24 -15.30 0.01
C ILE A 157 13.31 -14.61 1.01
N GLU A 158 13.09 -15.19 2.20
CA GLU A 158 12.25 -14.59 3.25
C GLU A 158 12.84 -13.27 3.74
N ILE A 159 14.14 -13.26 4.04
CA ILE A 159 14.85 -12.05 4.48
C ILE A 159 14.80 -10.97 3.39
N ALA A 160 15.07 -11.33 2.13
CA ALA A 160 15.01 -10.38 1.02
C ALA A 160 13.59 -9.87 0.75
N ARG A 161 12.53 -10.62 1.06
CA ARG A 161 11.15 -10.13 0.96
C ARG A 161 10.89 -9.05 2.00
N ALA A 162 11.25 -9.30 3.26
CA ALA A 162 11.10 -8.32 4.34
C ALA A 162 11.90 -7.04 4.04
N LEU A 163 13.16 -7.17 3.60
CA LEU A 163 14.00 -6.02 3.24
C LEU A 163 13.43 -5.19 2.07
N ARG A 164 12.79 -5.81 1.08
CA ARG A 164 12.12 -5.07 -0.01
C ARG A 164 10.88 -4.32 0.46
N SER A 165 10.13 -4.88 1.41
CA SER A 165 8.97 -4.21 2.01
C SER A 165 9.43 -2.97 2.79
N LEU A 166 10.44 -3.14 3.67
CA LEU A 166 11.05 -2.03 4.42
C LEU A 166 11.64 -0.95 3.49
N ALA A 167 12.29 -1.33 2.39
CA ALA A 167 12.81 -0.38 1.42
C ALA A 167 11.70 0.45 0.74
N ALA A 168 10.54 -0.15 0.48
CA ALA A 168 9.40 0.56 -0.10
C ALA A 168 8.81 1.56 0.90
N ASP A 169 8.70 1.17 2.17
CA ASP A 169 8.22 2.06 3.23
C ASP A 169 9.23 3.17 3.54
N ALA A 170 10.53 2.89 3.45
CA ALA A 170 11.59 3.91 3.53
C ALA A 170 11.43 4.97 2.45
N ALA A 171 11.19 4.56 1.20
CA ALA A 171 11.02 5.49 0.08
C ALA A 171 9.79 6.39 0.28
N LEU A 172 8.68 5.84 0.79
CA LEU A 172 7.50 6.61 1.15
C LEU A 172 7.79 7.59 2.31
N GLY A 173 8.51 7.12 3.34
CA GLY A 173 8.93 7.94 4.46
C GLY A 173 9.80 9.15 4.05
N ILE A 174 10.73 8.96 3.10
CA ILE A 174 11.57 10.05 2.55
C ILE A 174 10.70 11.12 1.87
N ASP A 175 9.70 10.72 1.07
CA ASP A 175 8.77 11.68 0.43
C ASP A 175 7.98 12.47 1.47
N LEU A 176 7.47 11.79 2.50
CA LEU A 176 6.70 12.41 3.58
C LEU A 176 7.56 13.38 4.40
N ALA A 177 8.78 12.99 4.76
CA ALA A 177 9.72 13.87 5.46
C ALA A 177 10.01 15.13 4.62
N GLY A 178 10.20 15.00 3.30
CA GLY A 178 10.41 16.14 2.41
C GLY A 178 9.26 17.15 2.42
N ARG A 179 8.02 16.70 2.63
CA ARG A 179 6.81 17.56 2.70
C ARG A 179 6.70 18.36 4.00
N LEU A 180 7.51 18.06 5.01
CA LEU A 180 7.61 18.85 6.23
C LEU A 180 8.40 20.16 6.04
N GLY A 181 9.20 20.27 4.96
CA GLY A 181 10.10 21.40 4.71
C GLY A 181 9.50 22.81 4.85
N PRO A 182 8.24 23.06 4.44
CA PRO A 182 7.62 24.38 4.63
C PRO A 182 7.27 24.72 6.09
N TRP A 183 7.29 23.75 7.01
CA TRP A 183 6.99 23.94 8.43
C TRP A 183 8.29 24.11 9.23
N THR A 184 8.66 25.35 9.53
CA THR A 184 9.96 25.70 10.13
C THR A 184 10.22 25.03 11.48
N GLU A 185 9.20 24.89 12.31
CA GLU A 185 9.26 24.25 13.63
C GLU A 185 9.47 22.74 13.52
N ALA A 186 9.23 22.14 12.34
CA ALA A 186 9.48 20.73 12.06
C ALA A 186 10.90 20.43 11.58
N THR A 187 11.80 21.40 11.50
CA THR A 187 13.14 21.24 10.88
C THR A 187 13.93 20.08 11.47
N ASP A 188 14.00 19.98 12.81
CA ASP A 188 14.77 18.93 13.47
C ASP A 188 14.13 17.55 13.25
N VAL A 189 12.81 17.45 13.44
CA VAL A 189 12.04 16.21 13.21
C VAL A 189 12.13 15.75 11.76
N GLN A 190 12.10 16.69 10.80
CA GLN A 190 12.29 16.40 9.39
C GLN A 190 13.67 15.81 9.13
N ALA A 191 14.74 16.41 9.69
CA ALA A 191 16.10 15.93 9.52
C ALA A 191 16.28 14.52 10.10
N ASP A 192 15.72 14.26 11.28
CA ASP A 192 15.78 12.96 11.94
C ASP A 192 15.02 11.88 11.14
N LEU A 193 13.81 12.21 10.66
CA LEU A 193 13.03 11.31 9.78
C LEU A 193 13.76 10.99 8.48
N ASP A 194 14.31 12.01 7.81
CA ASP A 194 15.06 11.84 6.57
C ASP A 194 16.31 10.98 6.78
N ALA A 195 17.07 11.23 7.84
CA ALA A 195 18.24 10.44 8.21
C ALA A 195 17.87 8.97 8.50
N PHE A 196 16.82 8.74 9.28
CA PHE A 196 16.31 7.41 9.60
C PHE A 196 15.90 6.64 8.34
N TYR A 197 15.02 7.21 7.51
CA TYR A 197 14.53 6.51 6.32
C TYR A 197 15.63 6.31 5.27
N ARG A 198 16.60 7.21 5.14
CA ARG A 198 17.76 6.99 4.26
C ARG A 198 18.66 5.88 4.76
N SER A 199 18.94 5.82 6.06
CA SER A 199 19.71 4.73 6.68
C SER A 199 19.05 3.37 6.40
N MET A 200 17.73 3.28 6.54
CA MET A 200 16.96 2.10 6.19
C MET A 200 17.06 1.77 4.69
N ALA A 201 16.85 2.74 3.81
CA ALA A 201 16.92 2.53 2.36
C ALA A 201 18.31 2.05 1.91
N ASP A 202 19.38 2.64 2.46
CA ASP A 202 20.76 2.29 2.10
C ASP A 202 21.16 0.91 2.64
N THR A 203 20.74 0.58 3.86
CA THR A 203 20.91 -0.76 4.43
C THR A 203 20.21 -1.81 3.57
N ALA A 204 18.96 -1.57 3.17
CA ALA A 204 18.22 -2.48 2.30
C ALA A 204 18.87 -2.62 0.92
N ARG A 205 19.31 -1.52 0.29
CA ARG A 205 20.02 -1.56 -1.01
C ARG A 205 21.33 -2.32 -0.93
N SER A 206 22.11 -2.12 0.13
CA SER A 206 23.37 -2.84 0.37
C SER A 206 23.09 -4.35 0.48
N ALA A 207 22.11 -4.73 1.31
CA ALA A 207 21.69 -6.11 1.48
C ALA A 207 21.21 -6.77 0.18
N LEU A 208 20.39 -6.06 -0.60
CA LEU A 208 19.78 -6.58 -1.83
C LEU A 208 20.77 -6.68 -3.00
N ARG A 209 21.93 -6.03 -2.90
CA ARG A 209 23.05 -6.21 -3.85
C ARG A 209 23.89 -7.45 -3.56
N ALA A 210 23.80 -8.02 -2.35
CA ALA A 210 24.49 -9.25 -2.02
C ALA A 210 23.96 -10.41 -2.88
N SER A 211 24.83 -11.38 -3.18
CA SER A 211 24.44 -12.56 -3.94
C SER A 211 23.45 -13.42 -3.15
N PHE A 212 22.36 -13.87 -3.78
CA PHE A 212 21.43 -14.85 -3.18
C PHE A 212 22.12 -16.16 -2.80
N ALA A 213 23.30 -16.45 -3.37
CA ALA A 213 24.11 -17.61 -3.04
C ALA A 213 24.86 -17.48 -1.70
N ASP A 214 24.82 -16.32 -1.04
CA ASP A 214 25.43 -16.09 0.27
C ASP A 214 24.36 -15.79 1.36
N PRO A 215 23.82 -16.83 2.01
CA PRO A 215 22.86 -16.67 3.09
C PRO A 215 23.43 -15.92 4.32
N ALA A 216 24.74 -16.02 4.56
CA ALA A 216 25.37 -15.36 5.70
C ALA A 216 25.35 -13.83 5.52
N ALA A 217 25.64 -13.35 4.31
CA ALA A 217 25.54 -11.94 3.97
C ALA A 217 24.11 -11.39 4.17
N TYR A 218 23.08 -12.15 3.79
CA TYR A 218 21.68 -11.75 4.02
C TYR A 218 21.32 -11.68 5.50
N ARG A 219 21.75 -12.65 6.31
CA ARG A 219 21.51 -12.63 7.76
C ARG A 219 22.23 -11.47 8.43
N SER A 220 23.49 -11.22 8.07
CA SER A 220 24.26 -10.08 8.57
C SER A 220 23.57 -8.76 8.23
N SER A 221 23.12 -8.59 6.98
CA SER A 221 22.46 -7.35 6.55
C SER A 221 21.07 -7.19 7.18
N GLY A 222 20.34 -8.30 7.37
CA GLY A 222 19.07 -8.29 8.11
C GLY A 222 19.27 -7.88 9.57
N ALA A 223 20.33 -8.35 10.24
CA ALA A 223 20.66 -7.93 11.59
C ALA A 223 21.02 -6.44 11.67
N GLN A 224 21.79 -5.93 10.70
CA GLN A 224 22.08 -4.49 10.60
C GLN A 224 20.80 -3.66 10.42
N MET A 225 19.87 -4.14 9.59
CA MET A 225 18.55 -3.50 9.44
C MET A 225 17.79 -3.46 10.77
N VAL A 226 17.79 -4.55 11.55
CA VAL A 226 17.16 -4.55 12.89
C VAL A 226 17.78 -3.48 13.79
N THR A 227 19.10 -3.31 13.79
CA THR A 227 19.76 -2.21 14.54
C THR A 227 19.31 -0.83 14.08
N VAL A 228 19.15 -0.60 12.77
CA VAL A 228 18.62 0.68 12.26
C VAL A 228 17.19 0.91 12.77
N LEU A 229 16.37 -0.14 12.82
CA LEU A 229 14.98 -0.08 13.26
C LEU A 229 14.83 0.19 14.77
N GLU A 230 15.85 -0.04 15.59
CA GLU A 230 15.83 0.34 17.01
C GLU A 230 15.68 1.86 17.22
N MET A 231 16.09 2.68 16.24
CA MET A 231 15.92 4.15 16.26
C MET A 231 14.47 4.60 16.03
N LEU A 232 13.58 3.71 15.56
CA LEU A 232 12.20 4.07 15.20
C LEU A 232 11.43 4.66 16.39
N GLY A 233 11.66 4.15 17.61
CA GLY A 233 10.95 4.62 18.80
C GLY A 233 11.26 6.09 19.15
N GLU A 234 12.51 6.51 18.96
CA GLU A 234 12.95 7.90 19.21
C GLU A 234 12.35 8.85 18.16
N VAL A 235 12.43 8.48 16.88
CA VAL A 235 11.92 9.28 15.76
C VAL A 235 10.39 9.41 15.80
N ASP A 236 9.67 8.33 16.18
CA ASP A 236 8.21 8.38 16.36
C ASP A 236 7.82 9.27 17.56
N ALA A 237 8.56 9.20 18.67
CA ALA A 237 8.32 10.04 19.83
C ALA A 237 8.52 11.54 19.51
N ALA A 238 9.58 11.90 18.78
CA ALA A 238 9.82 13.26 18.32
C ALA A 238 8.70 13.76 17.39
N SER A 239 8.25 12.90 16.45
CA SER A 239 7.13 13.20 15.55
C SER A 239 5.82 13.46 16.32
N ARG A 240 5.54 12.67 17.37
CA ARG A 240 4.37 12.87 18.25
C ARG A 240 4.47 14.13 19.08
N GLN A 241 5.64 14.47 19.56
CA GLN A 241 5.86 15.72 20.30
C GLN A 241 5.59 16.94 19.41
N LEU A 242 6.06 16.90 18.16
CA LEU A 242 5.75 17.94 17.17
C LEU A 242 4.24 18.00 16.88
N ALA A 243 3.58 16.87 16.69
CA ALA A 243 2.13 16.83 16.48
C ALA A 243 1.35 17.42 17.66
N ALA A 244 1.75 17.10 18.89
CA ALA A 244 1.14 17.65 20.10
C ALA A 244 1.29 19.18 20.20
N SER A 245 2.34 19.77 19.62
CA SER A 245 2.52 21.23 19.62
C SER A 245 1.47 22.01 18.80
N VAL A 246 0.73 21.30 17.93
CA VAL A 246 -0.32 21.85 17.06
C VAL A 246 -1.67 21.17 17.28
N ASP A 247 -1.86 20.54 18.45
CA ASP A 247 -3.06 19.78 18.82
C ASP A 247 -3.46 18.69 17.80
N LEU A 248 -2.47 18.13 17.09
CA LEU A 248 -2.67 17.02 16.15
C LEU A 248 -2.54 15.68 16.87
N GLU A 249 -3.60 14.89 16.88
CA GLU A 249 -3.57 13.52 17.37
C GLU A 249 -3.08 12.56 16.27
N LEU A 250 -1.95 11.89 16.51
CA LEU A 250 -1.41 10.88 15.59
C LEU A 250 -1.94 9.48 15.92
N PRO A 251 -2.20 8.63 14.90
CA PRO A 251 -2.53 7.22 15.12
C PRO A 251 -1.51 6.53 16.03
N PRO A 252 -1.94 5.64 16.95
CA PRO A 252 -1.01 4.94 17.82
C PRO A 252 -0.15 3.98 17.00
N VAL A 253 1.16 3.99 17.27
CA VAL A 253 2.11 2.98 16.77
C VAL A 253 2.37 2.02 17.91
N VAL A 254 1.97 0.76 17.72
CA VAL A 254 2.24 -0.29 18.71
C VAL A 254 3.67 -0.75 18.50
N LEU A 255 4.60 -0.19 19.27
CA LEU A 255 5.99 -0.64 19.26
C LEU A 255 6.11 -1.97 20.03
N PRO A 256 6.86 -2.96 19.51
CA PRO A 256 7.13 -4.18 20.25
C PRO A 256 7.89 -3.82 21.53
N VAL A 257 7.40 -4.34 22.65
CA VAL A 257 8.09 -4.20 23.93
C VAL A 257 9.41 -4.94 23.82
N ALA A 258 10.53 -4.23 23.95
CA ALA A 258 11.85 -4.83 23.93
C ALA A 258 12.00 -5.79 25.11
N THR A 259 11.81 -7.10 24.89
CA THR A 259 12.19 -8.13 25.86
C THR A 259 13.70 -8.28 25.81
N ARG A 260 14.40 -7.52 26.67
CA ARG A 260 15.83 -7.69 26.94
C ARG A 260 16.07 -8.91 27.83
#